data_AF-A0A1G2UJM1-F1
#
_entry.id   AF-A0A1G2UJM1-F1
#
_cell.length_a   1.000
_cell.length_b   1.000
_cell.length_c   1.000
_cell.angle_alpha   90.00
_cell.angle_beta   90.00
_cell.angle_gamma   90.00
#
_symmetry.space_group_name_H-M   'P 1'
#
loop_
_entity.id
_entity.type
_entity.pdbx_description
1 polymer ?
#
loop_
_entity_poly.entity_id
_entity_poly.type
_entity_poly.pdbx_seq_one_letter_code
_entity_poly.pdbx_strand_id
1 'polypeptide(L)'
;MKELQRKQKMRRIMYSIPLLVILLIFTFFLARGAVRVMVKERESSKRASVLKEKAATLVVREQELQGNIVRLQTEEGVKSEIREKFSATEEGEYVAIILDDRKVSTSTDPSLWPWYKKLWVAIMGDK
;
A
#
# COMPACT_ATOMS: atom_id res chain seq x y z
N MET A 1 -69.27 -12.13 -28.74
CA MET A 1 -68.84 -12.91 -27.55
C MET A 1 -67.41 -13.48 -27.59
N LYS A 2 -66.79 -13.76 -28.76
CA LYS A 2 -65.41 -14.31 -28.84
C LYS A 2 -64.28 -13.35 -28.42
N GLU A 3 -64.57 -12.06 -28.40
CA GLU A 3 -63.58 -10.99 -28.17
C GLU A 3 -63.22 -10.84 -26.68
N LEU A 4 -64.19 -11.09 -25.80
CA LEU A 4 -64.02 -11.04 -24.35
C LEU A 4 -63.18 -12.23 -23.84
N GLN A 5 -63.33 -13.41 -24.46
CA GLN A 5 -62.53 -14.59 -24.15
C GLN A 5 -61.06 -14.43 -24.55
N ARG A 6 -60.76 -13.73 -25.66
CA ARG A 6 -59.39 -13.40 -26.07
C ARG A 6 -58.69 -12.49 -25.06
N LYS A 7 -59.40 -11.47 -24.55
CA LYS A 7 -58.88 -10.56 -23.51
C LYS A 7 -58.58 -11.29 -22.19
N GLN A 8 -59.41 -12.27 -21.80
CA GLN A 8 -59.17 -13.08 -20.61
C GLN A 8 -57.98 -14.04 -20.75
N LYS A 9 -57.81 -14.68 -21.92
CA LYS A 9 -56.64 -15.55 -22.20
C LYS A 9 -55.33 -14.75 -22.22
N MET A 10 -55.34 -13.55 -22.81
CA MET A 10 -54.17 -12.65 -22.82
C MET A 10 -53.78 -12.22 -21.40
N ARG A 11 -54.77 -11.86 -20.56
CA ARG A 11 -54.51 -11.57 -19.14
C ARG A 11 -53.94 -12.78 -18.40
N ARG A 12 -54.42 -13.99 -18.66
CA ARG A 12 -53.90 -15.21 -18.02
C ARG A 12 -52.44 -15.49 -18.42
N ILE A 13 -52.06 -15.19 -19.67
CA ILE A 13 -50.68 -15.32 -20.15
C ILE A 13 -49.78 -14.23 -19.54
N MET A 14 -50.25 -12.98 -19.48
CA MET A 14 -49.52 -11.87 -18.84
C MET A 14 -49.30 -12.07 -17.34
N TYR A 15 -50.24 -12.71 -16.65
CA TYR A 15 -50.13 -13.06 -15.22
C TYR A 15 -49.72 -14.51 -14.98
N SER A 16 -49.07 -15.15 -15.97
CA SER A 16 -48.51 -16.49 -15.77
C SER A 16 -47.26 -16.37 -14.89
N ILE A 17 -47.20 -17.16 -13.83
CA ILE A 17 -46.02 -17.38 -12.98
C ILE A 17 -44.72 -17.51 -13.80
N PRO A 18 -44.63 -18.26 -14.92
CA PRO A 18 -43.39 -18.34 -15.71
C PRO A 18 -42.95 -17.01 -16.34
N LEU A 19 -43.88 -16.18 -16.81
CA LEU A 19 -43.55 -14.88 -17.40
C LEU A 19 -43.01 -13.92 -16.33
N LEU A 20 -43.60 -13.95 -15.12
CA LEU A 20 -43.13 -13.19 -13.97
C LEU A 20 -41.71 -13.61 -13.55
N VAL A 21 -41.41 -14.92 -13.54
CA VAL A 21 -40.07 -15.43 -13.22
C VAL A 21 -39.03 -14.96 -14.25
N ILE A 22 -39.35 -15.04 -15.55
CA ILE A 22 -38.48 -14.54 -16.62
C ILE A 22 -38.22 -13.05 -16.48
N LEU A 23 -39.28 -12.26 -16.23
CA LEU A 23 -39.16 -10.81 -16.04
C LEU A 23 -38.30 -10.46 -14.82
N LEU A 24 -38.44 -11.22 -13.74
CA LEU A 24 -37.66 -11.05 -12.51
C LEU A 24 -36.18 -11.34 -12.75
N ILE A 25 -35.85 -12.40 -13.49
CA ILE A 25 -34.47 -12.73 -13.88
C ILE A 25 -33.88 -11.59 -14.73
N PHE A 26 -34.63 -11.12 -15.74
CA PHE A 26 -34.18 -10.00 -16.58
C PHE A 26 -33.92 -8.74 -15.77
N THR A 27 -34.83 -8.41 -14.85
CA THR A 27 -34.71 -7.21 -14.00
C THR A 27 -33.52 -7.33 -13.05
N PHE A 28 -33.27 -8.53 -12.51
CA PHE A 28 -32.10 -8.79 -11.67
C PHE A 28 -30.77 -8.60 -12.43
N PHE A 29 -30.68 -9.10 -13.67
CA PHE A 29 -29.50 -8.90 -14.52
C PHE A 29 -29.27 -7.42 -14.85
N LEU A 30 -30.33 -6.68 -15.20
CA LEU A 30 -30.25 -5.24 -15.45
C LEU A 30 -29.83 -4.47 -14.21
N ALA A 31 -30.42 -4.77 -13.05
CA ALA A 31 -30.07 -4.13 -11.78
C ALA A 31 -28.60 -4.39 -11.41
N ARG A 32 -28.13 -5.64 -11.55
CA ARG A 32 -26.73 -6.00 -11.29
C ARG A 32 -25.77 -5.30 -12.26
N GLY A 33 -26.16 -5.15 -13.52
CA GLY A 33 -25.42 -4.40 -14.53
C GLY A 33 -25.31 -2.91 -14.19
N ALA A 34 -26.43 -2.28 -13.85
CA ALA A 34 -26.49 -0.87 -13.47
C ALA A 34 -25.65 -0.57 -12.22
N VAL A 35 -25.75 -1.41 -11.18
CA VAL A 35 -24.91 -1.29 -9.98
C VAL A 35 -23.43 -1.42 -10.33
N ARG A 36 -23.05 -2.37 -11.18
CA ARG A 36 -21.65 -2.59 -11.57
C ARG A 36 -21.08 -1.40 -12.36
N VAL A 37 -21.89 -0.76 -13.22
CA VAL A 37 -21.51 0.47 -13.95
C VAL A 37 -21.34 1.64 -12.97
N MET A 38 -22.27 1.82 -12.05
CA MET A 38 -22.23 2.90 -11.06
C MET A 38 -21.04 2.77 -10.09
N VAL A 39 -20.69 1.53 -9.71
CA VAL A 39 -19.48 1.25 -8.90
C VAL A 39 -18.20 1.53 -9.72
N LYS A 40 -18.19 1.17 -11.01
CA LYS A 40 -17.02 1.37 -11.86
C LYS A 40 -16.71 2.84 -12.13
N GLU A 41 -17.72 3.70 -12.21
CA GLU A 41 -17.54 5.15 -12.33
C GLU A 41 -16.89 5.75 -11.06
N ARG A 42 -17.34 5.31 -9.88
CA ARG A 42 -16.74 5.72 -8.60
C ARG A 42 -15.31 5.21 -8.42
N GLU A 43 -15.00 4.01 -8.89
CA GLU A 43 -13.63 3.50 -8.86
C GLU A 43 -12.69 4.24 -9.82
N SER A 44 -13.15 4.59 -11.02
CA SER A 44 -12.32 5.33 -11.99
C SER A 44 -11.95 6.72 -11.47
N SER A 45 -12.86 7.43 -10.81
CA SER A 45 -12.56 8.76 -10.24
C SER A 45 -11.52 8.68 -9.10
N LYS A 46 -11.64 7.70 -8.20
CA LYS A 46 -10.67 7.46 -7.12
C LYS A 46 -9.30 7.01 -7.65
N ARG A 47 -9.26 6.18 -8.69
CA ARG A 47 -7.99 5.79 -9.32
C ARG A 47 -7.33 6.98 -10.01
N ALA A 48 -8.11 7.83 -10.68
CA ALA A 48 -7.59 9.04 -11.33
C ALA A 48 -6.97 10.02 -10.32
N SER A 49 -7.57 10.21 -9.14
CA SER A 49 -7.00 11.09 -8.10
C SER A 49 -5.70 10.54 -7.53
N VAL A 50 -5.65 9.23 -7.21
CA VAL A 50 -4.43 8.58 -6.70
C VAL A 50 -3.31 8.60 -7.75
N LEU A 51 -3.63 8.44 -9.04
CA LEU A 51 -2.64 8.54 -10.10
C LEU A 51 -2.08 9.96 -10.23
N LYS A 52 -2.93 11.00 -10.11
CA LYS A 52 -2.49 12.40 -10.12
C LYS A 52 -1.57 12.73 -8.95
N GLU A 53 -1.90 12.26 -7.76
CA GLU A 53 -1.08 12.46 -6.56
C GLU A 53 0.29 11.78 -6.72
N LYS A 54 0.30 10.53 -7.18
CA LYS A 54 1.55 9.81 -7.48
C LYS A 54 2.39 10.52 -8.54
N ALA A 55 1.77 11.01 -9.61
CA ALA A 55 2.47 11.76 -10.64
C ALA A 55 3.10 13.04 -10.08
N ALA A 56 2.37 13.79 -9.24
CA ALA A 56 2.90 14.98 -8.58
C ALA A 56 4.11 14.65 -7.67
N THR A 57 4.01 13.59 -6.87
CA THR A 57 5.14 13.16 -6.02
C THR A 57 6.36 12.72 -6.82
N LEU A 58 6.16 12.09 -7.98
CA LEU A 58 7.25 11.67 -8.86
C LEU A 58 7.96 12.86 -9.50
N VAL A 59 7.22 13.89 -9.93
CA VAL A 59 7.80 15.12 -10.50
C VAL A 59 8.64 15.86 -9.46
N VAL A 60 8.14 16.00 -8.23
CA VAL A 60 8.92 16.63 -7.14
C VAL A 60 10.20 15.85 -6.87
N ARG A 61 10.12 14.52 -6.81
CA ARG A 61 11.28 13.66 -6.58
C ARG A 61 12.27 13.71 -7.73
N GLU A 62 11.80 13.81 -8.97
CA GLU A 62 12.66 13.98 -10.14
C GLU A 62 13.42 15.31 -10.08
N GLN A 63 12.76 16.41 -9.72
CA GLN A 63 13.40 17.72 -9.55
C GLN A 63 14.46 17.70 -8.43
N GLU A 64 14.15 17.06 -7.30
CA GLU A 64 15.10 16.91 -6.20
C GLU A 64 16.32 16.08 -6.61
N LEU A 65 16.10 14.95 -7.30
CA LEU A 65 17.18 14.11 -7.83
C LEU A 65 18.04 14.86 -8.85
N GLN A 66 17.44 15.64 -9.75
CA GLN A 66 18.19 16.47 -10.69
C GLN A 66 19.02 17.53 -9.97
N GLY A 67 18.47 18.20 -8.95
CA GLY A 67 19.21 19.16 -8.12
C GLY A 67 20.40 18.50 -7.41
N ASN A 68 20.19 17.30 -6.86
CA ASN A 68 21.26 16.52 -6.24
C ASN A 68 22.33 16.08 -7.25
N ILE A 69 21.94 15.65 -8.46
CA ILE A 69 22.90 15.31 -9.52
C ILE A 69 23.75 16.52 -9.91
N VAL A 70 23.13 17.69 -10.08
CA VAL A 70 23.87 18.93 -10.38
C VAL A 70 24.84 19.27 -9.26
N ARG A 71 24.42 19.13 -8.00
CA ARG A 71 25.30 19.32 -6.84
C ARG A 71 26.46 18.32 -6.84
N LEU A 72 26.19 17.03 -7.06
CA LEU A 72 27.18 15.95 -7.13
C LEU A 72 28.11 16.03 -8.36
N GLN A 73 27.78 16.82 -9.39
CA GLN A 73 28.68 17.07 -10.53
C GLN A 73 29.73 18.15 -10.24
N THR A 74 29.54 18.97 -9.19
CA THR A 74 30.52 19.98 -8.80
C THR A 74 31.61 19.37 -7.91
N GLU A 75 32.85 19.83 -8.05
CA GLU A 75 33.98 19.35 -7.23
C GLU A 75 33.72 19.54 -5.72
N GLU A 76 33.12 20.67 -5.34
CA GLU A 76 32.72 20.94 -3.95
C GLU A 76 31.63 19.97 -3.46
N GLY A 77 30.65 19.65 -4.32
CA GLY A 77 29.57 18.72 -3.99
C GLY A 77 30.08 17.29 -3.79
N VAL A 78 30.98 16.81 -4.66
CA VAL A 78 31.63 15.50 -4.51
C VAL A 78 32.43 15.43 -3.21
N LYS A 79 33.25 16.45 -2.93
CA LYS A 79 34.03 16.50 -1.68
C LYS A 79 33.13 16.52 -0.44
N SER A 80 32.03 17.28 -0.48
CA SER A 80 31.08 17.35 0.64
C SER A 80 30.39 16.02 0.94
N GLU A 81 29.95 15.30 -0.09
CA GLU A 81 29.31 13.98 0.08
C GLU A 81 30.31 12.92 0.51
N ILE A 82 31.56 12.96 0.03
CA ILE A 82 32.61 12.05 0.50
C ILE A 82 32.93 12.30 1.99
N ARG A 83 33.00 13.57 2.41
CA ARG A 83 33.22 13.94 3.81
C ARG A 83 32.07 13.48 4.71
N GLU A 84 30.82 13.60 4.24
CA GLU A 84 29.63 13.19 4.99
C GLU A 84 29.46 11.66 5.06
N LYS A 85 29.58 10.96 3.93
CA LYS A 85 29.37 9.50 3.83
C LYS A 85 30.52 8.70 4.43
N PHE A 86 31.75 9.15 4.23
CA PHE A 86 32.94 8.37 4.57
C PHE A 86 33.76 8.97 5.70
N SER A 87 33.32 10.10 6.29
CA SER A 87 34.09 10.83 7.32
C SER A 87 35.54 11.10 6.86
N ALA A 88 35.75 11.22 5.55
CA ALA A 88 37.07 11.36 4.96
C ALA A 88 37.52 12.82 5.05
N THR A 89 38.71 13.04 5.60
CA THR A 89 39.36 14.34 5.71
C THR A 89 40.53 14.46 4.75
N GLU A 90 40.91 15.68 4.36
CA GLU A 90 42.10 15.91 3.54
C GLU A 90 43.39 15.58 4.34
N GLU A 91 44.50 15.33 3.65
CA GLU A 91 45.78 15.00 4.30
C GLU A 91 46.20 16.13 5.26
N GLY A 92 46.13 15.87 6.58
CA GLY A 92 46.49 16.83 7.64
C GLY A 92 45.34 17.26 8.57
N GLU A 93 44.10 16.86 8.31
CA GLU A 93 42.95 17.11 9.20
C GLU A 93 42.69 15.94 10.16
N TYR A 94 42.65 16.22 11.47
CA TYR A 94 42.42 15.22 12.53
C TYR A 94 40.97 15.25 13.04
N VAL A 95 40.30 14.09 13.04
CA VAL A 95 38.94 13.94 13.60
C VAL A 95 39.02 13.44 15.05
N ALA A 96 38.50 14.23 15.99
CA ALA A 96 38.40 13.82 17.40
C ALA A 96 37.09 13.05 17.63
N ILE A 97 37.18 11.72 17.82
CA ILE A 97 36.03 10.89 18.23
C ILE A 97 35.95 10.93 19.76
N ILE A 98 34.95 11.61 20.29
CA ILE A 98 34.70 11.65 21.74
C ILE A 98 33.89 10.39 22.10
N LEU A 99 34.58 9.40 22.67
CA LEU A 99 33.95 8.27 23.34
C LEU A 99 33.58 8.71 24.76
N ASP A 100 32.29 8.84 25.03
CA ASP A 100 31.78 9.08 26.37
C ASP A 100 31.76 7.72 27.09
N ASP A 101 32.70 7.51 28.03
CA ASP A 101 32.78 6.32 28.91
C ASP A 101 31.65 6.32 29.95
N ARG A 102 30.42 6.53 29.49
CA ARG A 102 29.24 6.22 30.30
C ARG A 102 29.27 4.73 30.50
N LYS A 103 29.70 4.31 31.69
CA LYS A 103 29.50 2.96 32.20
C LYS A 103 28.03 2.62 31.99
N VAL A 104 27.74 1.93 30.90
CA VAL A 104 26.44 1.36 30.63
C VAL A 104 26.29 0.30 31.70
N SER A 105 25.60 0.65 32.77
CA SER A 105 25.10 -0.34 33.72
C SER A 105 24.12 -1.20 32.93
N THR A 106 24.66 -2.25 32.30
CA THR A 106 23.88 -3.33 31.73
C THR A 106 23.19 -4.03 32.88
N SER A 107 22.04 -3.51 33.29
CA SER A 107 21.02 -4.31 33.95
C SER A 107 20.50 -5.27 32.89
N THR A 108 21.17 -6.42 32.77
CA THR A 108 20.66 -7.58 32.04
C THR A 108 19.37 -7.98 32.74
N ASP A 109 18.23 -7.51 32.21
CA ASP A 109 16.93 -7.97 32.63
C ASP A 109 16.78 -9.42 32.11
N PRO A 110 16.71 -10.43 32.99
CA PRO A 110 16.61 -11.84 32.59
C PRO A 110 15.30 -12.18 31.86
N SER A 111 14.37 -11.22 31.72
CA SER A 111 13.13 -11.37 30.95
C SER A 111 13.35 -11.36 29.43
N LEU A 112 14.49 -10.86 28.93
CA LEU A 112 14.77 -10.70 27.49
C LEU A 112 15.49 -11.91 26.87
N TRP A 113 15.60 -13.03 27.59
CA TRP A 113 16.18 -14.24 27.02
C TRP A 113 15.25 -14.91 26.01
N PRO A 114 15.70 -15.09 24.75
CA PRO A 114 14.98 -15.88 23.78
C PRO A 114 14.74 -17.30 24.31
N TRP A 115 13.54 -17.84 24.08
CA TRP A 115 13.09 -19.14 24.57
C TRP A 115 14.07 -20.29 24.31
N TYR A 116 14.82 -20.24 23.20
CA TYR A 116 15.81 -21.27 22.85
C TYR A 116 17.00 -21.30 23.81
N LYS A 117 17.44 -20.16 24.37
CA LYS A 117 18.55 -20.14 25.37
C LYS A 117 18.12 -20.78 26.69
N LYS A 118 16.86 -20.58 27.10
CA LYS A 118 16.30 -21.26 28.29
C LYS A 118 16.28 -22.78 28.09
N LEU A 119 15.93 -23.22 26.89
CA LEU A 119 15.85 -24.63 26.53
C LEU A 119 17.24 -25.30 26.48
N TRP A 120 18.24 -24.60 25.95
CA TRP A 120 19.64 -25.05 25.99
C TRP A 120 20.21 -25.14 27.41
N VAL A 121 19.91 -24.16 28.28
CA VAL A 121 20.30 -24.19 29.70
C VAL A 121 19.62 -25.35 30.44
N ALA A 122 18.34 -25.62 30.16
CA ALA A 122 17.63 -26.76 30.75
C ALA A 122 18.16 -28.13 30.30
N ILE A 123 18.76 -28.21 29.10
CA ILE A 123 19.32 -29.46 28.55
C ILE A 123 20.78 -29.69 29.01
N MET A 124 21.59 -28.65 29.15
CA MET A 124 23.00 -28.77 29.55
C MET A 124 23.25 -28.54 31.05
N GLY A 125 22.26 -28.02 31.79
CA GLY A 125 22.41 -27.55 33.17
C GLY A 125 22.10 -28.56 34.27
N ASP A 126 22.46 -29.83 34.08
CA ASP A 126 22.53 -30.78 35.20
C ASP A 126 23.85 -31.58 35.11
N LYS A 127 24.92 -30.95 35.61
CA LYS A 127 26.15 -31.57 36.10
C LYS A 127 27.01 -30.57 36.86
#